data_AF-A0A2T6D3U0-F1
#
_entry.id   AF-A0A2T6D3U0-F1
#
_cell.length_a   1.000
_cell.length_b   1.000
_cell.length_c   1.000
_cell.angle_alpha   90.00
_cell.angle_beta   90.00
_cell.angle_gamma   90.00
#
_symmetry.space_group_name_H-M   'P 1'
#
loop_
_entity.id
_entity.type
_entity.pdbx_description
1 polymer ?
#
loop_
_entity_poly.entity_id
_entity_poly.type
_entity_poly.pdbx_seq_one_letter_code
_entity_poly.pdbx_strand_id
1 'polypeptide(L)'
;MKRLLILLALAGKVCGEPLTPDQMAGIARSDNPELRFYQEQVAALPKPSWVEAPEIMQPLDFPSQPVFRRAVLDLDRELAKLYLAEFRHVLESEVRLRAIEYQAAVETASAAADIAHRIGALVKMLEERPAAGVESLIERRILEGAALPFVREAAEARVRAEHLRTRLNGLLGRKGDTPLEVSGGLILPGQKADKTAGRPLLLKIREAEIARGLAGGGAVAEIEAFVVGGWFTREGLGANEAIGGVMRPGPTYGTTPEQTRARLGDDAGRKWAIEMAWRRTALSAAREVVEAIPPTLLQNLQAAADLAERQYRVGALGVNLLVEIHREYLEALQSRNASIIQAWRNTLDLDLLDLPSDEPPEGKVIVNPRK
;
A
#
# COMPACT_ATOMS: atom_id res chain seq x y z
N MET A 1 -19.51 1.04 50.21
CA MET A 1 -19.55 -0.35 49.69
C MET A 1 -20.52 -0.42 48.52
N LYS A 2 -19.99 -0.80 47.35
CA LYS A 2 -20.61 -1.15 46.06
C LYS A 2 -22.11 -0.88 45.85
N ARG A 3 -22.39 0.11 44.99
CA ARG A 3 -23.49 0.07 44.01
C ARG A 3 -22.91 0.56 42.68
N LEU A 4 -22.67 -0.34 41.74
CA LEU A 4 -22.41 0.01 40.35
C LEU A 4 -23.49 -0.66 39.51
N LEU A 5 -24.39 0.17 38.99
CA LEU A 5 -25.38 -0.19 37.99
C LEU A 5 -24.64 -0.56 36.70
N ILE A 6 -24.94 -1.75 36.21
CA ILE A 6 -24.64 -2.18 34.84
C ILE A 6 -25.71 -1.55 33.95
N LEU A 7 -25.32 -0.58 33.14
CA LEU A 7 -26.09 -0.13 31.99
C LEU A 7 -25.49 -0.80 30.75
N LEU A 8 -26.11 -1.91 30.34
CA LEU A 8 -25.95 -2.51 29.02
C LEU A 8 -26.53 -1.53 28.00
N ALA A 9 -25.66 -0.88 27.21
CA ALA A 9 -26.07 -0.28 25.94
C ALA A 9 -25.99 -1.36 24.86
N LEU A 10 -27.15 -1.80 24.39
CA LEU A 10 -27.30 -2.52 23.14
C LEU A 10 -26.82 -1.62 21.98
N ALA A 11 -25.66 -1.92 21.44
CA ALA A 11 -25.32 -1.63 20.06
C ALA A 11 -24.64 -2.87 19.50
N GLY A 12 -25.43 -3.72 18.86
CA GLY A 12 -24.91 -4.84 18.07
C GLY A 12 -24.17 -4.31 16.84
N LYS A 13 -22.94 -3.82 17.04
CA LYS A 13 -21.93 -3.87 15.98
C LYS A 13 -21.49 -5.32 15.93
N VAL A 14 -21.83 -6.00 14.84
CA VAL A 14 -21.04 -7.14 14.39
C VAL A 14 -19.69 -6.54 13.96
N CYS A 15 -18.84 -6.19 14.93
CA CYS A 15 -17.43 -5.95 14.67
C CYS A 15 -16.88 -7.31 14.27
N GLY A 16 -16.45 -7.43 13.01
CA GLY A 16 -15.61 -8.55 12.62
C GLY A 16 -14.38 -8.57 13.53
N GLU A 17 -13.83 -9.76 13.80
CA GLU A 17 -12.62 -9.86 14.61
C GLU A 17 -11.52 -8.94 14.05
N PRO A 18 -10.81 -8.19 14.91
CA PRO A 18 -9.80 -7.25 14.46
C PRO A 18 -8.61 -7.99 13.84
N LEU A 19 -8.37 -7.76 12.55
CA LEU A 19 -7.35 -8.49 11.78
C LEU A 19 -6.10 -7.63 11.55
N THR A 20 -4.92 -8.23 11.67
CA THR A 20 -3.66 -7.56 11.29
C THR A 20 -3.49 -7.56 9.76
N PRO A 21 -2.69 -6.65 9.20
CA PRO A 21 -2.35 -6.66 7.77
C PRO A 21 -1.84 -8.01 7.26
N ASP A 22 -1.04 -8.72 8.07
CA ASP A 22 -0.53 -10.05 7.70
C ASP A 22 -1.60 -11.14 7.74
N GLN A 23 -2.53 -11.10 8.71
CA GLN A 23 -3.67 -12.01 8.73
C GLN A 23 -4.58 -11.81 7.52
N MET A 24 -4.82 -10.54 7.15
CA MET A 24 -5.59 -10.22 5.94
C MET A 24 -4.89 -10.74 4.67
N ALA A 25 -3.57 -10.58 4.56
CA ALA A 25 -2.81 -11.14 3.45
C ALA A 25 -2.92 -12.67 3.38
N GLY A 26 -2.88 -13.35 4.53
CA GLY A 26 -3.11 -14.80 4.63
C GLY A 26 -4.50 -15.22 4.14
N ILE A 27 -5.54 -14.48 4.51
CA ILE A 27 -6.92 -14.72 4.06
C ILE A 27 -7.04 -14.48 2.54
N ALA A 28 -6.44 -13.41 2.02
CA ALA A 28 -6.43 -13.16 0.58
C ALA A 28 -5.75 -14.31 -0.19
N ARG A 29 -4.67 -14.87 0.35
CA ARG A 29 -3.98 -16.02 -0.26
C ARG A 29 -4.85 -17.28 -0.32
N SER A 30 -5.76 -17.50 0.64
CA SER A 30 -6.65 -18.67 0.64
C SER A 30 -7.96 -18.43 -0.12
N ASP A 31 -8.54 -17.25 0.04
CA ASP A 31 -9.95 -17.02 -0.30
C ASP A 31 -10.13 -16.15 -1.54
N ASN A 32 -9.06 -15.56 -2.10
CA ASN A 32 -9.21 -14.72 -3.28
C ASN A 32 -9.65 -15.53 -4.52
N PRO A 33 -10.76 -15.17 -5.18
CA PRO A 33 -11.30 -15.91 -6.32
C PRO A 33 -10.42 -15.80 -7.57
N GLU A 34 -9.76 -14.66 -7.79
CA GLU A 34 -8.85 -14.45 -8.92
C GLU A 34 -7.59 -15.31 -8.80
N LEU A 35 -7.03 -15.41 -7.58
CA LEU A 35 -5.89 -16.29 -7.31
C LEU A 35 -6.24 -17.75 -7.59
N ARG A 36 -7.40 -18.22 -7.12
CA ARG A 36 -7.88 -19.59 -7.38
C ARG A 36 -8.01 -19.87 -8.87
N PHE A 37 -8.61 -18.94 -9.61
CA PHE A 37 -8.71 -19.04 -11.07
C PHE A 37 -7.34 -19.19 -11.76
N TYR A 38 -6.37 -18.35 -11.43
CA TYR A 38 -5.03 -18.46 -12.02
C TYR A 38 -4.29 -19.74 -11.60
N GLN A 39 -4.48 -20.22 -10.37
CA GLN A 39 -3.92 -21.49 -9.92
C GLN A 39 -4.47 -22.67 -10.72
N GLU A 40 -5.78 -22.71 -10.96
CA GLU A 40 -6.43 -23.75 -11.77
C GLU A 40 -5.94 -23.72 -13.22
N GLN A 41 -5.81 -22.53 -13.81
CA GLN A 41 -5.25 -22.40 -15.17
C GLN A 41 -3.82 -22.94 -15.28
N VAL A 42 -2.94 -22.57 -14.34
CA VAL A 42 -1.55 -23.06 -14.34
C VAL A 42 -1.48 -24.56 -14.06
N ALA A 43 -2.38 -25.09 -13.22
CA ALA A 43 -2.45 -26.52 -12.92
C ALA A 43 -2.91 -27.38 -14.11
N ALA A 44 -3.76 -26.83 -14.99
CA ALA A 44 -4.23 -27.52 -16.18
C ALA A 44 -3.15 -27.72 -17.26
N LEU A 45 -2.12 -26.87 -17.28
CA LEU A 45 -1.03 -26.95 -18.26
C LEU A 45 -0.30 -28.30 -18.20
N PRO A 46 -0.01 -28.92 -19.36
CA PRO A 46 0.11 -28.31 -20.69
C PRO A 46 -1.14 -28.41 -21.57
N LYS A 47 -2.30 -28.85 -21.05
CA LYS A 47 -3.53 -28.93 -21.84
C LYS A 47 -4.51 -27.87 -21.33
N PRO A 48 -5.05 -26.99 -22.19
CA PRO A 48 -6.00 -26.00 -21.74
C PRO A 48 -7.26 -26.70 -21.21
N SER A 49 -7.68 -26.37 -19.98
CA SER A 49 -9.00 -26.69 -19.47
C SER A 49 -9.86 -25.43 -19.49
N TRP A 50 -11.11 -25.57 -19.93
CA TRP A 50 -12.08 -24.49 -19.82
C TRP A 50 -12.51 -24.35 -18.36
N VAL A 51 -11.92 -23.38 -17.66
CA VAL A 51 -12.35 -22.96 -16.32
C VAL A 51 -13.30 -21.79 -16.52
N GLU A 52 -14.47 -21.84 -15.89
CA GLU A 52 -15.41 -20.72 -15.89
C GLU A 52 -14.76 -19.53 -15.18
N ALA A 53 -14.63 -18.39 -15.87
CA ALA A 53 -14.02 -17.21 -15.28
C ALA A 53 -14.89 -16.71 -14.12
N PRO A 54 -14.36 -16.56 -12.90
CA PRO A 54 -15.16 -16.06 -11.80
C PRO A 54 -15.60 -14.63 -12.09
N GLU A 55 -16.79 -14.26 -11.60
CA GLU A 55 -17.21 -12.87 -11.60
C GLU A 55 -16.40 -12.10 -10.55
N ILE A 56 -15.29 -11.50 -10.99
CA ILE A 56 -14.40 -10.73 -10.12
C ILE A 56 -14.86 -9.27 -10.17
N MET A 57 -15.54 -8.85 -9.10
CA MET A 57 -16.06 -7.48 -8.98
C MET A 57 -14.96 -6.42 -9.09
N GLN A 58 -13.74 -6.74 -8.64
CA GLN A 58 -12.61 -5.83 -8.66
C GLN A 58 -11.29 -6.57 -8.92
N PRO A 59 -10.91 -6.77 -10.20
CA PRO A 59 -9.70 -7.50 -10.56
C PRO A 59 -8.46 -6.78 -10.05
N LEU A 60 -7.42 -7.55 -9.71
CA LEU A 60 -6.13 -7.03 -9.31
C LEU A 60 -5.25 -6.83 -10.56
N ASP A 61 -4.84 -5.59 -10.79
CA ASP A 61 -3.78 -5.30 -11.73
C ASP A 61 -2.43 -5.66 -11.11
N PHE A 62 -1.48 -6.10 -11.94
CA PHE A 62 -0.11 -6.41 -11.53
C PHE A 62 0.84 -6.30 -12.73
N PRO A 63 2.17 -6.15 -12.51
CA PRO A 63 3.12 -5.78 -13.57
C PRO A 63 3.04 -6.67 -14.81
N SER A 64 3.04 -7.99 -14.63
CA SER A 64 3.13 -8.94 -15.74
C SER A 64 1.78 -9.50 -16.20
N GLN A 65 0.65 -8.89 -15.81
CA GLN A 65 -0.69 -9.39 -16.16
C GLN A 65 -0.89 -9.74 -17.65
N PRO A 66 -0.54 -8.86 -18.62
CA PRO A 66 -0.74 -9.20 -20.03
C PRO A 66 0.15 -10.36 -20.49
N VAL A 67 1.39 -10.42 -20.01
CA VAL A 67 2.36 -11.46 -20.38
C VAL A 67 2.03 -12.80 -19.71
N PHE A 68 1.47 -12.77 -18.50
CA PHE A 68 0.98 -13.96 -17.82
C PHE A 68 -0.16 -14.62 -18.58
N ARG A 69 -1.17 -13.85 -18.98
CA ARG A 69 -2.29 -14.36 -19.78
C ARG A 69 -1.80 -14.99 -21.08
N ARG A 70 -0.83 -14.35 -21.74
CA ARG A 70 -0.17 -14.92 -22.93
C ARG A 70 0.58 -16.22 -22.63
N ALA A 71 1.35 -16.29 -21.55
CA ALA A 71 2.05 -17.51 -21.16
C ALA A 71 1.10 -18.70 -20.94
N VAL A 72 -0.07 -18.47 -20.33
CA VAL A 72 -1.11 -19.50 -20.20
C VAL A 72 -1.66 -19.92 -21.56
N LEU A 73 -1.96 -18.97 -22.45
CA LEU A 73 -2.46 -19.25 -23.81
C LEU A 73 -1.43 -20.01 -24.66
N ASP A 74 -0.15 -19.69 -24.52
CA ASP A 74 0.97 -20.34 -25.20
C ASP A 74 1.37 -21.69 -24.58
N LEU A 75 0.67 -22.10 -23.52
CA LEU A 75 0.90 -23.32 -22.73
C LEU A 75 2.31 -23.38 -22.12
N ASP A 76 2.92 -22.21 -21.86
CA ASP A 76 4.24 -22.09 -21.24
C ASP A 76 4.13 -22.24 -19.72
N ARG A 77 4.16 -23.49 -19.27
CA ARG A 77 3.99 -23.84 -17.85
C ARG A 77 5.04 -23.19 -16.95
N GLU A 78 6.27 -23.03 -17.43
CA GLU A 78 7.35 -22.51 -16.60
C GLU A 78 7.23 -21.00 -16.40
N LEU A 79 6.98 -20.23 -17.47
CA LEU A 79 6.68 -18.80 -17.34
C LEU A 79 5.40 -18.54 -16.53
N ALA A 80 4.35 -19.33 -16.76
CA ALA A 80 3.09 -19.18 -16.05
C ALA A 80 3.22 -19.39 -14.54
N LYS A 81 4.08 -20.32 -14.08
CA LYS A 81 4.39 -20.49 -12.64
C LYS A 81 5.11 -19.28 -12.06
N LEU A 82 6.08 -18.72 -12.79
CA LEU A 82 6.83 -17.55 -12.33
C LEU A 82 5.92 -16.33 -12.18
N TYR A 83 5.04 -16.08 -13.15
CA TYR A 83 4.05 -15.00 -13.05
C TYR A 83 2.99 -15.24 -11.98
N LEU A 84 2.59 -16.50 -11.73
CA LEU A 84 1.70 -16.82 -10.61
C LEU A 84 2.37 -16.53 -9.25
N ALA A 85 3.68 -16.76 -9.12
CA ALA A 85 4.44 -16.39 -7.93
C ALA A 85 4.49 -14.86 -7.73
N GLU A 86 4.71 -14.10 -8.80
CA GLU A 86 4.62 -12.63 -8.78
C GLU A 86 3.22 -12.17 -8.36
N PHE A 87 2.18 -12.70 -8.99
CA PHE A 87 0.78 -12.35 -8.68
C PHE A 87 0.44 -12.60 -7.19
N ARG A 88 0.84 -13.75 -6.65
CA ARG A 88 0.65 -14.07 -5.22
C ARG A 88 1.30 -13.02 -4.33
N HIS A 89 2.53 -12.64 -4.63
CA HIS A 89 3.24 -11.62 -3.88
C HIS A 89 2.55 -10.26 -3.98
N VAL A 90 2.17 -9.84 -5.19
CA VAL A 90 1.49 -8.55 -5.42
C VAL A 90 0.16 -8.51 -4.69
N LEU A 91 -0.63 -9.58 -4.70
CA LEU A 91 -1.90 -9.67 -3.97
C LEU A 91 -1.70 -9.48 -2.46
N GLU A 92 -0.77 -10.23 -1.87
CA GLU A 92 -0.50 -10.11 -0.43
C GLU A 92 0.01 -8.71 -0.06
N SER A 93 0.89 -8.14 -0.89
CA SER A 93 1.47 -6.81 -0.69
C SER A 93 0.45 -5.68 -0.85
N GLU A 94 -0.46 -5.76 -1.84
CA GLU A 94 -1.59 -4.83 -1.95
C GLU A 94 -2.49 -4.89 -0.72
N VAL A 95 -2.81 -6.08 -0.22
CA VAL A 95 -3.65 -6.23 0.98
C VAL A 95 -2.98 -5.58 2.20
N ARG A 96 -1.67 -5.80 2.40
CA ARG A 96 -0.91 -5.15 3.49
C ARG A 96 -0.94 -3.63 3.34
N LEU A 97 -0.60 -3.10 2.15
CA LEU A 97 -0.56 -1.67 1.90
C LEU A 97 -1.92 -1.01 2.13
N ARG A 98 -2.99 -1.57 1.58
CA ARG A 98 -4.35 -1.04 1.72
C ARG A 98 -4.83 -1.09 3.17
N ALA A 99 -4.45 -2.11 3.94
CA ALA A 99 -4.77 -2.18 5.36
C ALA A 99 -4.11 -1.05 6.16
N ILE A 100 -2.84 -0.74 5.87
CA ILE A 100 -2.12 0.38 6.49
C ILE A 100 -2.73 1.73 6.05
N GLU A 101 -3.01 1.92 4.76
CA GLU A 101 -3.68 3.13 4.26
C GLU A 101 -5.06 3.31 4.87
N TYR A 102 -5.82 2.22 5.06
CA TYR A 102 -7.14 2.23 5.70
C TYR A 102 -7.02 2.70 7.15
N GLN A 103 -6.08 2.13 7.89
CA GLN A 103 -5.86 2.50 9.28
C GLN A 103 -5.47 3.98 9.44
N ALA A 104 -4.58 4.47 8.57
CA ALA A 104 -4.22 5.89 8.53
C ALA A 104 -5.41 6.79 8.22
N ALA A 105 -6.25 6.41 7.26
CA ALA A 105 -7.46 7.16 6.93
C ALA A 105 -8.47 7.20 8.10
N VAL A 106 -8.64 6.08 8.81
CA VAL A 106 -9.50 6.01 10.00
C VAL A 106 -8.98 6.89 11.12
N GLU A 107 -7.67 6.86 11.40
CA GLU A 107 -7.05 7.67 12.45
C GLU A 107 -7.15 9.17 12.14
N THR A 108 -6.86 9.59 10.90
CA THR A 108 -7.03 10.97 10.45
C THR A 108 -8.49 11.43 10.52
N ALA A 109 -9.43 10.58 10.08
CA ALA A 109 -10.85 10.92 10.12
C ALA A 109 -11.34 11.13 11.57
N SER A 110 -10.92 10.25 12.50
CA SER A 110 -11.26 10.38 13.91
C SER A 110 -10.67 11.65 14.51
N ALA A 111 -9.36 11.88 14.35
CA ALA A 111 -8.69 13.04 14.94
C ALA A 111 -9.25 14.37 14.41
N ALA A 112 -9.47 14.49 13.10
CA ALA A 112 -10.05 15.69 12.51
C ALA A 112 -11.50 15.92 12.96
N ALA A 113 -12.31 14.85 13.06
CA ALA A 113 -13.68 14.93 13.55
C ALA A 113 -13.74 15.36 15.02
N ASP A 114 -12.85 14.83 15.86
CA ASP A 114 -12.76 15.17 17.27
C ASP A 114 -12.38 16.65 17.45
N ILE A 115 -11.39 17.15 16.71
CA ILE A 115 -11.02 18.58 16.72
C ILE A 115 -12.20 19.46 16.29
N ALA A 116 -12.85 19.12 15.17
CA ALA A 116 -14.00 19.86 14.67
C ALA A 116 -15.15 19.90 15.69
N HIS A 117 -15.43 18.77 16.34
CA HIS A 117 -16.45 18.67 17.39
C HIS A 117 -16.12 19.56 18.59
N ARG A 118 -14.87 19.56 19.03
CA ARG A 118 -14.41 20.37 20.17
C ARG A 118 -14.48 21.86 19.89
N ILE A 119 -14.05 22.30 18.70
CA ILE A 119 -14.21 23.70 18.28
C ILE A 119 -15.70 24.07 18.22
N GLY A 120 -16.56 23.20 17.68
CA GLY A 120 -18.01 23.42 17.66
C GLY A 120 -18.62 23.55 19.06
N ALA A 121 -18.13 22.77 20.04
CA ALA A 121 -18.55 22.89 21.42
C ALA A 121 -18.14 24.23 22.06
N LEU A 122 -16.95 24.76 21.72
CA LEU A 122 -16.51 26.09 22.14
C LEU A 122 -17.34 27.20 21.51
N VAL A 123 -17.67 27.10 20.22
CA VAL A 123 -18.58 28.04 19.54
C VAL A 123 -19.91 28.09 20.29
N LYS A 124 -20.53 26.93 20.53
CA LYS A 124 -21.81 26.84 21.25
C LYS A 124 -21.73 27.44 22.66
N MET A 125 -20.63 27.20 23.37
CA MET A 125 -20.40 27.81 24.69
C MET A 125 -20.35 29.34 24.62
N LEU A 126 -19.74 29.92 23.59
CA LEU A 126 -19.68 31.38 23.39
C LEU A 126 -21.03 31.96 22.96
N GLU A 127 -21.87 31.20 22.26
CA GLU A 127 -23.24 31.61 21.91
C GLU A 127 -24.16 31.71 23.14
N GLU A 128 -24.04 30.75 24.05
CA GLU A 128 -24.87 30.67 25.25
C GLU A 128 -24.47 31.69 26.33
N ARG A 129 -23.26 32.24 26.26
CA ARG A 129 -22.81 33.31 27.15
C ARG A 129 -23.32 34.67 26.64
N PRO A 130 -23.88 35.53 27.51
CA PRO A 130 -24.25 36.89 27.10
C PRO A 130 -23.00 37.60 26.57
N ALA A 131 -23.02 38.02 25.30
CA ALA A 131 -21.86 38.53 24.58
C ALA A 131 -21.20 39.69 25.34
N ALA A 132 -20.00 39.46 25.87
CA ALA A 132 -19.25 40.43 26.67
C ALA A 132 -18.46 41.43 25.79
N GLY A 133 -19.04 41.88 24.66
CA GLY A 133 -18.44 42.86 23.75
C GLY A 133 -17.96 42.30 22.40
N VAL A 134 -17.34 43.18 21.61
CA VAL A 134 -16.94 42.94 20.21
C VAL A 134 -15.89 41.84 20.08
N GLU A 135 -14.98 41.73 21.06
CA GLU A 135 -13.92 40.72 21.09
C GLU A 135 -14.47 39.29 21.12
N SER A 136 -15.42 39.01 22.01
CA SER A 136 -16.07 37.69 22.10
C SER A 136 -16.80 37.30 20.82
N LEU A 137 -17.38 38.28 20.10
CA LEU A 137 -17.99 38.05 18.80
C LEU A 137 -16.93 37.68 17.74
N ILE A 138 -15.80 38.38 17.72
CA ILE A 138 -14.69 38.09 16.79
C ILE A 138 -14.12 36.70 17.06
N GLU A 139 -13.85 36.35 18.32
CA GLU A 139 -13.35 35.02 18.69
C GLU A 139 -14.30 33.91 18.25
N ARG A 140 -15.61 34.09 18.44
CA ARG A 140 -16.59 33.12 17.97
C ARG A 140 -16.52 32.93 16.45
N ARG A 141 -16.45 34.02 15.68
CA ARG A 141 -16.31 33.93 14.21
C ARG A 141 -14.99 33.29 13.77
N ILE A 142 -13.90 33.52 14.51
CA ILE A 142 -12.62 32.85 14.27
C ILE A 142 -12.79 31.34 14.47
N LEU A 143 -13.42 30.89 15.57
CA LEU A 143 -13.65 29.47 15.83
C LEU A 143 -14.58 28.82 14.79
N GLU A 144 -15.67 29.50 14.41
CA GLU A 144 -16.58 29.03 13.35
C GLU A 144 -15.82 28.78 12.03
N GLY A 145 -14.96 29.72 11.64
CA GLY A 145 -14.12 29.59 10.43
C GLY A 145 -13.03 28.52 10.58
N ALA A 146 -12.38 28.47 11.74
CA ALA A 146 -11.30 27.53 12.04
C ALA A 146 -11.76 26.06 12.09
N ALA A 147 -13.04 25.80 12.37
CA ALA A 147 -13.60 24.46 12.34
C ALA A 147 -13.68 23.87 10.91
N LEU A 148 -13.87 24.72 9.89
CA LEU A 148 -14.20 24.27 8.53
C LEU A 148 -13.14 23.35 7.89
N PRO A 149 -11.82 23.64 7.98
CA PRO A 149 -10.80 22.74 7.48
C PRO A 149 -10.83 21.37 8.15
N PHE A 150 -11.09 21.29 9.46
CA PHE A 150 -11.16 20.02 10.19
C PHE A 150 -12.41 19.22 9.82
N VAL A 151 -13.56 19.88 9.62
CA VAL A 151 -14.79 19.24 9.10
C VAL A 151 -14.54 18.64 7.72
N ARG A 152 -13.89 19.40 6.84
CA ARG A 152 -13.55 18.96 5.49
C ARG A 152 -12.61 17.76 5.52
N GLU A 153 -11.51 17.85 6.28
CA GLU A 153 -10.52 16.78 6.39
C GLU A 153 -11.14 15.48 6.94
N ALA A 154 -11.98 15.58 7.98
CA ALA A 154 -12.70 14.44 8.52
C ALA A 154 -13.60 13.76 7.47
N ALA A 155 -14.29 14.55 6.65
CA ALA A 155 -15.15 14.03 5.60
C ALA A 155 -14.34 13.35 4.48
N GLU A 156 -13.26 13.97 4.02
CA GLU A 156 -12.37 13.43 2.98
C GLU A 156 -11.68 12.13 3.45
N ALA A 157 -11.14 12.11 4.66
CA ALA A 157 -10.51 10.94 5.25
C ALA A 157 -11.52 9.79 5.45
N ARG A 158 -12.77 10.09 5.84
CA ARG A 158 -13.84 9.08 5.94
C ARG A 158 -14.19 8.47 4.59
N VAL A 159 -14.32 9.30 3.55
CA VAL A 159 -14.55 8.79 2.17
C VAL A 159 -13.40 7.90 1.73
N ARG A 160 -12.15 8.29 2.02
CA ARG A 160 -10.96 7.48 1.73
C ARG A 160 -11.00 6.14 2.48
N ALA A 161 -11.36 6.14 3.76
CA ALA A 161 -11.49 4.91 4.55
C ALA A 161 -12.57 3.97 3.98
N GLU A 162 -13.74 4.48 3.58
CA GLU A 162 -14.80 3.66 2.98
C GLU A 162 -14.39 3.06 1.62
N HIS A 163 -13.69 3.84 0.80
CA HIS A 163 -13.14 3.35 -0.46
C HIS A 163 -12.14 2.21 -0.22
N LEU A 164 -11.19 2.39 0.71
CA LEU A 164 -10.18 1.40 1.06
C LEU A 164 -10.80 0.14 1.67
N ARG A 165 -11.81 0.28 2.53
CA ARG A 165 -12.57 -0.84 3.10
C ARG A 165 -13.23 -1.68 2.01
N THR A 166 -13.92 -1.01 1.09
CA THR A 166 -14.58 -1.68 -0.05
C THR A 166 -13.55 -2.44 -0.87
N ARG A 167 -12.38 -1.83 -1.12
CA ARG A 167 -11.33 -2.44 -1.93
C ARG A 167 -10.65 -3.63 -1.23
N LEU A 168 -10.35 -3.50 0.06
CA LEU A 168 -9.83 -4.59 0.89
C LEU A 168 -10.80 -5.78 0.91
N ASN A 169 -12.09 -5.53 1.12
CA ASN A 169 -13.09 -6.59 1.09
C ASN A 169 -13.12 -7.31 -0.27
N GLY A 170 -13.02 -6.58 -1.38
CA GLY A 170 -12.90 -7.18 -2.71
C GLY A 170 -11.67 -8.09 -2.85
N LEU A 171 -10.50 -7.65 -2.38
CA LEU A 171 -9.28 -8.46 -2.41
C LEU A 171 -9.36 -9.71 -1.49
N LEU A 172 -10.11 -9.60 -0.39
CA LEU A 172 -10.38 -10.69 0.55
C LEU A 172 -11.51 -11.64 0.07
N GLY A 173 -12.11 -11.41 -1.10
CA GLY A 173 -13.24 -12.21 -1.59
C GLY A 173 -14.55 -12.01 -0.81
N ARG A 174 -14.67 -10.90 -0.07
CA ARG A 174 -15.84 -10.52 0.75
C ARG A 174 -16.72 -9.51 0.02
N LYS A 175 -17.95 -9.31 0.50
CA LYS A 175 -18.81 -8.21 0.03
C LYS A 175 -18.21 -6.87 0.41
N GLY A 176 -18.31 -5.88 -0.49
CA GLY A 176 -17.68 -4.57 -0.31
C GLY A 176 -18.11 -3.83 0.97
N ASP A 177 -19.36 -4.01 1.39
CA ASP A 177 -19.96 -3.38 2.57
C ASP A 177 -19.72 -4.13 3.88
N THR A 178 -18.97 -5.23 3.87
CA THR A 178 -18.62 -5.99 5.09
C THR A 178 -17.86 -5.09 6.08
N PRO A 179 -18.27 -5.00 7.36
CA PRO A 179 -17.49 -4.29 8.37
C PRO A 179 -16.07 -4.85 8.48
N LEU A 180 -15.09 -3.97 8.60
CA LEU A 180 -13.68 -4.33 8.69
C LEU A 180 -13.02 -3.54 9.81
N GLU A 181 -12.25 -4.22 10.65
CA GLU A 181 -11.44 -3.60 11.69
C GLU A 181 -9.99 -4.09 11.52
N VAL A 182 -9.07 -3.15 11.34
CA VAL A 182 -7.62 -3.43 11.20
C VAL A 182 -6.96 -3.22 12.56
N SER A 183 -6.24 -4.24 13.03
CA SER A 183 -5.40 -4.18 14.23
C SER A 183 -3.91 -4.14 13.89
N GLY A 184 -3.07 -3.84 14.88
CA GLY A 184 -1.61 -3.85 14.75
C GLY A 184 -0.95 -2.47 14.78
N GLY A 185 -1.72 -1.38 14.63
CA GLY A 185 -1.16 -0.03 14.71
C GLY A 185 -0.47 0.42 13.42
N LEU A 186 -0.31 1.73 13.26
CA LEU A 186 0.57 2.29 12.23
C LEU A 186 2.02 2.19 12.70
N ILE A 187 2.64 1.08 12.33
CA ILE A 187 4.03 0.77 12.60
C ILE A 187 4.85 0.74 11.30
N LEU A 188 6.14 1.05 11.42
CA LEU A 188 7.07 0.90 10.31
C LEU A 188 7.16 -0.58 9.91
N PRO A 189 7.34 -0.88 8.60
CA PRO A 189 7.57 -2.25 8.17
C PRO A 189 8.87 -2.79 8.77
N GLY A 190 8.83 -4.04 9.25
CA GLY A 190 10.00 -4.73 9.76
C GLY A 190 11.06 -4.90 8.68
N GLN A 191 12.34 -4.77 9.03
CA GLN A 191 13.43 -5.13 8.13
C GLN A 191 13.48 -6.66 8.01
N LYS A 192 13.14 -7.20 6.84
CA LYS A 192 13.55 -8.57 6.51
C LYS A 192 15.07 -8.58 6.39
N ALA A 193 15.72 -9.55 7.02
CA ALA A 193 17.14 -9.79 6.79
C ALA A 193 17.36 -10.05 5.30
N ASP A 194 18.47 -9.55 4.76
CA ASP A 194 18.90 -9.77 3.38
C ASP A 194 19.11 -11.28 3.17
N LYS A 195 18.04 -11.99 2.79
CA LYS A 195 18.07 -13.42 2.50
C LYS A 195 18.40 -13.59 1.02
N THR A 196 19.62 -13.24 0.65
CA THR A 196 20.14 -13.52 -0.69
C THR A 196 20.61 -14.97 -0.76
N ALA A 197 19.65 -15.88 -0.94
CA ALA A 197 19.93 -17.21 -1.47
C ALA A 197 19.17 -17.37 -2.79
N GLY A 198 19.87 -17.13 -3.91
CA GLY A 198 19.34 -17.33 -5.26
C GLY A 198 19.13 -16.06 -6.09
N ARG A 199 18.84 -16.26 -7.38
CA ARG A 199 18.53 -15.18 -8.34
C ARG A 199 17.11 -14.64 -8.06
N PRO A 200 16.87 -13.32 -7.96
CA PRO A 200 15.55 -12.76 -7.74
C PRO A 200 14.52 -13.19 -8.81
N LEU A 201 13.25 -13.34 -8.43
CA LEU A 201 12.17 -13.80 -9.30
C LEU A 201 12.07 -12.95 -10.57
N LEU A 202 12.12 -11.62 -10.44
CA LEU A 202 12.01 -10.70 -11.58
C LEU A 202 13.11 -10.95 -12.63
N LEU A 203 14.34 -11.22 -12.18
CA LEU A 203 15.44 -11.55 -13.09
C LEU A 203 15.29 -12.93 -13.71
N LYS A 204 14.74 -13.92 -12.97
CA LYS A 204 14.41 -15.24 -13.54
C LYS A 204 13.29 -15.18 -14.58
N ILE A 205 12.22 -14.42 -14.31
CA ILE A 205 11.15 -14.11 -15.28
C ILE A 205 11.80 -13.56 -16.55
N ARG A 206 12.66 -12.55 -16.38
CA ARG A 206 13.31 -11.90 -17.51
C ARG A 206 14.22 -12.85 -18.32
N GLU A 207 14.97 -13.71 -17.66
CA GLU A 207 15.80 -14.72 -18.32
C GLU A 207 14.96 -15.72 -19.12
N ALA A 208 13.82 -16.15 -18.58
CA ALA A 208 12.89 -17.04 -19.26
C ALA A 208 12.23 -16.35 -20.48
N GLU A 209 11.83 -15.08 -20.36
CA GLU A 209 11.32 -14.28 -21.48
C GLU A 209 12.35 -14.15 -22.61
N ILE A 210 13.61 -13.82 -22.27
CA ILE A 210 14.70 -13.72 -23.25
C ILE A 210 14.91 -15.07 -23.94
N ALA A 211 14.91 -16.17 -23.18
CA ALA A 211 15.10 -17.50 -23.74
C ALA A 211 13.96 -17.89 -24.70
N ARG A 212 12.71 -17.61 -24.34
CA ARG A 212 11.53 -17.85 -25.17
C ARG A 212 11.52 -17.00 -26.43
N GLY A 213 11.86 -15.71 -26.27
CA GLY A 213 11.95 -14.77 -27.37
C GLY A 213 12.98 -15.18 -28.42
N LEU A 214 14.19 -15.53 -27.99
CA LEU A 214 15.27 -15.99 -28.88
C LEU A 214 14.96 -17.33 -29.56
N ALA A 215 14.10 -18.17 -28.97
CA ALA A 215 13.62 -19.41 -29.58
C ALA A 215 12.53 -19.20 -30.66
N GLY A 216 12.16 -17.95 -30.97
CA GLY A 216 11.18 -17.61 -32.02
C GLY A 216 9.76 -17.37 -31.51
N GLY A 217 9.55 -17.28 -30.19
CA GLY A 217 8.22 -17.08 -29.58
C GLY A 217 7.76 -15.62 -29.45
N GLY A 218 8.59 -14.63 -29.78
CA GLY A 218 8.28 -13.20 -29.59
C GLY A 218 8.88 -12.29 -30.65
N ALA A 219 8.31 -11.08 -30.81
CA ALA A 219 8.86 -10.07 -31.71
C ALA A 219 10.14 -9.45 -31.10
N VAL A 220 11.13 -9.12 -31.93
CA VAL A 220 12.42 -8.52 -31.46
C VAL A 220 12.19 -7.32 -30.53
N ALA A 221 11.21 -6.48 -30.83
CA ALA A 221 10.83 -5.34 -30.00
C ALA A 221 10.29 -5.72 -28.61
N GLU A 222 9.54 -6.82 -28.49
CA GLU A 222 9.03 -7.32 -27.19
C GLU A 222 10.17 -7.85 -26.32
N ILE A 223 11.15 -8.51 -26.94
CA ILE A 223 12.34 -9.04 -26.26
C ILE A 223 13.24 -7.90 -25.79
N GLU A 224 13.16 -6.71 -26.37
CA GLU A 224 13.95 -5.54 -25.95
C GLU A 224 13.22 -4.63 -24.95
N ALA A 225 11.90 -4.74 -24.85
CA ALA A 225 11.09 -4.01 -23.89
C ALA A 225 11.20 -4.68 -22.50
N PHE A 226 12.11 -4.17 -21.66
CA PHE A 226 12.15 -4.48 -20.23
C PHE A 226 12.10 -3.21 -19.41
N VAL A 227 11.21 -3.18 -18.44
CA VAL A 227 10.95 -2.04 -17.59
C VAL A 227 11.05 -2.51 -16.14
N VAL A 228 11.80 -1.77 -15.33
CA VAL A 228 11.88 -1.98 -13.88
C VAL A 228 11.53 -0.67 -13.20
N GLY A 229 10.60 -0.71 -12.26
CA GLY A 229 10.15 0.48 -11.54
C GLY A 229 9.31 0.11 -10.33
N GLY A 230 8.89 1.11 -9.57
CA GLY A 230 8.04 0.93 -8.40
C GLY A 230 6.64 0.54 -8.82
N TRP A 231 6.17 -0.59 -8.31
CA TRP A 231 4.79 -1.00 -8.51
C TRP A 231 3.87 -0.29 -7.49
N PHE A 232 4.28 -0.29 -6.22
CA PHE A 232 3.52 0.30 -5.11
C PHE A 232 3.83 1.79 -4.93
N THR A 233 5.03 2.23 -5.29
CA THR A 233 5.45 3.63 -5.14
C THR A 233 5.16 4.46 -6.40
N ARG A 234 3.88 4.81 -6.59
CA ARG A 234 3.44 5.71 -7.69
C ARG A 234 3.48 7.19 -7.33
N GLU A 235 3.44 7.51 -6.03
CA GLU A 235 3.37 8.88 -5.51
C GLU A 235 4.14 8.98 -4.18
N GLY A 236 4.73 10.15 -3.94
CA GLY A 236 5.46 10.48 -2.71
C GLY A 236 6.95 10.13 -2.77
N LEU A 237 7.55 9.86 -1.60
CA LEU A 237 8.97 9.63 -1.48
C LEU A 237 9.40 8.34 -2.19
N GLY A 238 10.22 8.50 -3.22
CA GLY A 238 10.68 7.40 -4.07
C GLY A 238 9.89 7.24 -5.35
N ALA A 239 8.80 7.99 -5.58
CA ALA A 239 8.09 7.94 -6.86
C ALA A 239 9.04 8.33 -8.00
N ASN A 240 9.13 7.49 -9.01
CA ASN A 240 9.93 7.67 -10.21
C ASN A 240 9.19 7.07 -11.40
N GLU A 241 9.54 7.54 -12.60
CA GLU A 241 9.13 6.83 -13.81
C GLU A 241 9.84 5.47 -13.85
N ALA A 242 9.13 4.45 -14.31
CA ALA A 242 9.71 3.15 -14.48
C ALA A 242 10.85 3.21 -15.51
N ILE A 243 11.98 2.59 -15.20
CA ILE A 243 13.19 2.62 -16.02
C ILE A 243 12.98 1.74 -17.24
N GLY A 244 12.37 2.34 -18.26
CA GLY A 244 12.22 1.79 -19.61
C GLY A 244 13.30 2.31 -20.55
N GLY A 245 13.78 1.45 -21.45
CA GLY A 245 14.75 1.82 -22.49
C GLY A 245 15.94 0.88 -22.59
N VAL A 246 16.57 0.83 -23.76
CA VAL A 246 17.83 0.09 -23.96
C VAL A 246 18.96 0.99 -23.44
N MET A 247 19.68 0.55 -22.40
CA MET A 247 20.91 1.24 -22.00
C MET A 247 21.97 1.00 -23.08
N ARG A 248 21.94 1.76 -24.19
CA ARG A 248 22.74 1.53 -25.40
C ARG A 248 24.24 1.48 -25.08
N PRO A 249 24.92 0.32 -25.18
CA PRO A 249 26.35 0.29 -25.41
C PRO A 249 26.61 0.50 -26.92
N GLY A 250 27.84 0.85 -27.29
CA GLY A 250 28.23 1.29 -28.63
C GLY A 250 27.97 0.33 -29.81
N PRO A 251 28.45 0.70 -31.02
CA PRO A 251 27.97 0.21 -32.33
C PRO A 251 28.23 -1.28 -32.67
N THR A 252 28.64 -2.12 -31.72
CA THR A 252 29.10 -3.50 -31.97
C THR A 252 28.51 -4.53 -30.98
N TYR A 253 27.32 -4.30 -30.43
CA TYR A 253 26.74 -5.21 -29.44
C TYR A 253 25.65 -6.14 -30.01
N GLY A 254 26.06 -7.36 -30.37
CA GLY A 254 25.20 -8.53 -30.60
C GLY A 254 24.97 -8.92 -32.06
N THR A 255 25.86 -9.73 -32.64
CA THR A 255 25.62 -10.39 -33.95
C THR A 255 25.05 -11.80 -33.79
N THR A 256 25.12 -12.40 -32.59
CA THR A 256 24.63 -13.76 -32.29
C THR A 256 23.57 -13.79 -31.17
N PRO A 257 22.73 -14.84 -31.10
CA PRO A 257 21.74 -15.01 -30.02
C PRO A 257 22.31 -15.00 -28.61
N GLU A 258 23.52 -15.55 -28.41
CA GLU A 258 24.20 -15.60 -27.11
C GLU A 258 24.63 -14.21 -26.64
N GLN A 259 25.18 -13.40 -27.56
CA GLN A 259 25.55 -12.02 -27.26
C GLN A 259 24.32 -11.16 -26.95
N THR A 260 23.21 -11.39 -27.66
CA THR A 260 21.93 -10.74 -27.37
C THR A 260 21.40 -11.14 -26.00
N ARG A 261 21.45 -12.43 -25.64
CA ARG A 261 21.05 -12.91 -24.30
C ARG A 261 21.88 -12.25 -23.19
N ALA A 262 23.20 -12.22 -23.33
CA ALA A 262 24.09 -11.60 -22.35
C ALA A 262 23.78 -10.10 -22.18
N ARG A 263 23.64 -9.38 -23.30
CA ARG A 263 23.31 -7.95 -23.30
C ARG A 263 22.00 -7.65 -22.54
N LEU A 264 20.94 -8.40 -22.83
CA LEU A 264 19.63 -8.18 -22.21
C LEU A 264 19.62 -8.58 -20.73
N GLY A 265 20.40 -9.60 -20.35
CA GLY A 265 20.61 -9.97 -18.95
C GLY A 265 21.36 -8.89 -18.16
N ASP A 266 22.42 -8.32 -18.75
CA ASP A 266 23.19 -7.23 -18.13
C ASP A 266 22.36 -5.95 -17.97
N ASP A 267 21.60 -5.58 -19.00
CA ASP A 267 20.67 -4.44 -18.96
C ASP A 267 19.62 -4.61 -17.84
N ALA A 268 19.02 -5.81 -17.73
CA ALA A 268 18.07 -6.13 -16.68
C ALA A 268 18.70 -6.04 -15.28
N GLY A 269 19.91 -6.57 -15.10
CA GLY A 269 20.65 -6.49 -13.85
C GLY A 269 20.98 -5.05 -13.43
N ARG A 270 21.34 -4.19 -14.39
CA ARG A 270 21.60 -2.76 -14.12
C ARG A 270 20.33 -2.01 -13.72
N LYS A 271 19.23 -2.21 -14.45
CA LYS A 271 17.93 -1.58 -14.13
C LYS A 271 17.45 -1.98 -12.74
N TRP A 272 17.54 -3.28 -12.43
CA TRP A 272 17.24 -3.80 -11.09
C TRP A 272 18.12 -3.16 -10.01
N ALA A 273 19.44 -3.06 -10.23
CA ALA A 273 20.35 -2.47 -9.24
C ALA A 273 20.09 -0.98 -8.98
N ILE A 274 19.79 -0.21 -10.04
CA ILE A 274 19.42 1.21 -9.91
C ILE A 274 18.14 1.34 -9.10
N GLU A 275 17.12 0.56 -9.45
CA GLU A 275 15.83 0.60 -8.76
C GLU A 275 15.97 0.21 -7.29
N MET A 276 16.69 -0.87 -6.98
CA MET A 276 17.00 -1.29 -5.61
C MET A 276 17.67 -0.17 -4.79
N ALA A 277 18.66 0.52 -5.35
CA ALA A 277 19.34 1.62 -4.69
C ALA A 277 18.40 2.81 -4.44
N TRP A 278 17.55 3.14 -5.41
CA TRP A 278 16.55 4.19 -5.30
C TRP A 278 15.56 3.90 -4.16
N ARG A 279 15.01 2.69 -4.12
CA ARG A 279 14.03 2.26 -3.11
C ARG A 279 14.62 2.23 -1.69
N ARG A 280 15.87 1.78 -1.54
CA ARG A 280 16.57 1.82 -0.24
C ARG A 280 16.76 3.25 0.25
N THR A 281 17.13 4.17 -0.64
CA THR A 281 17.28 5.60 -0.31
C THR A 281 15.95 6.22 0.11
N ALA A 282 14.88 5.97 -0.65
CA ALA A 282 13.54 6.45 -0.33
C ALA A 282 12.99 5.88 0.99
N LEU A 283 13.21 4.58 1.25
CA LEU A 283 12.85 3.95 2.52
C LEU A 283 13.60 4.59 3.70
N SER A 284 14.90 4.87 3.56
CA SER A 284 15.68 5.55 4.59
C SER A 284 15.13 6.94 4.89
N ALA A 285 14.81 7.72 3.86
CA ALA A 285 14.23 9.06 4.02
C ALA A 285 12.85 9.01 4.69
N ALA A 286 11.99 8.06 4.32
CA ALA A 286 10.68 7.88 4.95
C ALA A 286 10.81 7.53 6.44
N ARG A 287 11.80 6.69 6.81
CA ARG A 287 12.08 6.34 8.21
C ARG A 287 12.57 7.52 9.03
N GLU A 288 13.46 8.34 8.46
CA GLU A 288 13.97 9.55 9.10
C GLU A 288 12.83 10.49 9.53
N VAL A 289 11.81 10.68 8.67
CA VAL A 289 10.64 11.49 9.01
C VAL A 289 9.81 10.86 10.14
N VAL A 290 9.63 9.54 10.14
CA VAL A 290 8.88 8.85 11.21
C VAL A 290 9.64 8.89 12.55
N GLU A 291 10.97 8.82 12.51
CA GLU A 291 11.83 8.97 13.69
C GLU A 291 11.79 10.40 14.24
N ALA A 292 11.72 11.41 13.37
CA ALA A 292 11.54 12.80 13.76
C ALA A 292 10.16 13.10 14.38
N ILE A 293 9.14 12.27 14.08
CA ILE A 293 7.78 12.38 14.65
C ILE A 293 7.45 11.11 15.45
N PRO A 294 8.08 10.91 16.62
CA PRO A 294 7.83 9.73 17.44
C PRO A 294 6.40 9.75 18.03
N PRO A 295 5.84 8.59 18.42
CA PRO A 295 4.52 8.52 19.06
C PRO A 295 4.39 9.41 20.30
N THR A 296 5.47 9.61 21.04
CA THR A 296 5.52 10.49 22.22
C THR A 296 5.34 11.97 21.85
N LEU A 297 5.85 12.42 20.70
CA LEU A 297 5.62 13.79 20.22
C LEU A 297 4.14 14.00 19.89
N LEU A 298 3.50 13.03 19.22
CA LEU A 298 2.06 13.10 18.93
C LEU A 298 1.22 13.13 20.21
N GLN A 299 1.54 12.30 21.20
CA GLN A 299 0.89 12.32 22.51
C GLN A 299 1.06 13.66 23.21
N ASN A 300 2.24 14.26 23.15
CA ASN A 300 2.51 15.57 23.74
C ASN A 300 1.74 16.69 23.03
N LEU A 301 1.66 16.67 21.69
CA LEU A 301 0.87 17.61 20.90
C LEU A 301 -0.63 17.50 21.20
N GLN A 302 -1.13 16.27 21.32
CA GLN A 302 -2.52 16.01 21.72
C GLN A 302 -2.80 16.55 23.14
N ALA A 303 -1.91 16.26 24.10
CA ALA A 303 -2.03 16.75 25.47
C ALA A 303 -1.93 18.29 25.54
N ALA A 304 -1.10 18.90 24.70
CA ALA A 304 -1.00 20.35 24.56
C ALA A 304 -2.30 20.94 24.01
N ALA A 305 -2.94 20.31 23.01
CA ALA A 305 -4.24 20.71 22.50
C ALA A 305 -5.33 20.64 23.59
N ASP A 306 -5.33 19.57 24.39
CA ASP A 306 -6.24 19.43 25.52
C ASP A 306 -6.05 20.51 26.59
N LEU A 307 -4.79 20.83 26.88
CA LEU A 307 -4.46 21.90 27.82
C LEU A 307 -4.86 23.26 27.25
N ALA A 308 -4.57 23.52 25.98
CA ALA A 308 -4.90 24.77 25.30
C ALA A 308 -6.39 25.05 25.36
N GLU A 309 -7.24 24.04 25.12
CA GLU A 309 -8.68 24.18 25.23
C GLU A 309 -9.11 24.54 26.67
N ARG A 310 -8.55 23.86 27.68
CA ARG A 310 -8.85 24.17 29.09
C ARG A 310 -8.45 25.60 29.45
N GLN A 311 -7.28 26.06 28.99
CA GLN A 311 -6.79 27.42 29.23
C GLN A 311 -7.59 28.48 28.48
N TYR A 312 -8.03 28.19 27.25
CA TYR A 312 -8.93 29.06 26.49
C TYR A 312 -10.26 29.27 27.23
N ARG A 313 -10.87 28.20 27.76
CA ARG A 313 -12.15 28.28 28.50
C ARG A 313 -12.10 29.17 29.74
N VAL A 314 -10.92 29.33 30.36
CA VAL A 314 -10.69 30.19 31.53
C VAL A 314 -10.11 31.56 31.17
N GLY A 315 -9.93 31.86 29.86
CA GLY A 315 -9.40 33.14 29.36
C GLY A 315 -7.89 33.30 29.50
N ALA A 316 -7.15 32.24 29.80
CA ALA A 316 -5.69 32.27 29.96
C ALA A 316 -4.93 32.10 28.63
N LEU A 317 -5.61 31.68 27.57
CA LEU A 317 -5.06 31.48 26.23
C LEU A 317 -5.95 32.17 25.19
N GLY A 318 -5.35 32.78 24.17
CA GLY A 318 -6.09 33.36 23.05
C GLY A 318 -6.50 32.32 22.00
N VAL A 319 -7.57 32.62 21.25
CA VAL A 319 -8.14 31.74 20.21
C VAL A 319 -7.13 31.31 19.13
N ASN A 320 -6.20 32.19 18.75
CA ASN A 320 -5.22 31.90 17.69
C ASN A 320 -4.29 30.75 18.07
N LEU A 321 -3.76 30.77 19.31
CA LEU A 321 -2.84 29.73 19.78
C LEU A 321 -3.56 28.40 19.99
N LEU A 322 -4.83 28.43 20.41
CA LEU A 322 -5.67 27.22 20.47
C LEU A 322 -5.80 26.56 19.10
N VAL A 323 -6.17 27.32 18.07
CA VAL A 323 -6.36 26.80 16.71
C VAL A 323 -5.04 26.29 16.13
N GLU A 324 -3.93 26.98 16.38
CA GLU A 324 -2.62 26.56 15.90
C GLU A 324 -2.20 25.21 16.50
N ILE A 325 -2.36 25.01 17.80
CA ILE A 325 -2.00 23.74 18.44
C ILE A 325 -2.83 22.57 17.89
N HIS A 326 -4.11 22.79 17.59
CA HIS A 326 -4.94 21.77 16.93
C HIS A 326 -4.47 21.45 15.51
N ARG A 327 -4.06 22.47 14.75
CA ARG A 327 -3.49 22.29 13.41
C ARG A 327 -2.19 21.49 13.47
N GLU A 328 -1.25 21.90 14.30
CA GLU A 328 0.05 21.25 14.47
C GLU A 328 -0.07 19.78 14.87
N TYR A 329 -1.01 19.44 15.77
CA TYR A 329 -1.29 18.06 16.12
C TYR A 329 -1.75 17.23 14.92
N LEU A 330 -2.73 17.73 14.16
CA LEU A 330 -3.27 17.01 13.00
C LEU A 330 -2.25 16.88 11.86
N GLU A 331 -1.50 17.95 11.58
CA GLU A 331 -0.45 17.96 10.56
C GLU A 331 0.69 17.00 10.91
N ALA A 332 1.14 16.97 12.17
CA ALA A 332 2.14 16.02 12.63
C ALA A 332 1.63 14.57 12.50
N LEU A 333 0.38 14.30 12.86
CA LEU A 333 -0.26 12.99 12.71
C LEU A 333 -0.29 12.55 11.23
N GLN A 334 -0.78 13.41 10.34
CA GLN A 334 -0.87 13.14 8.91
C GLN A 334 0.51 12.94 8.28
N SER A 335 1.49 13.77 8.63
CA SER A 335 2.86 13.69 8.14
C SER A 335 3.54 12.37 8.55
N ARG A 336 3.35 11.95 9.81
CA ARG A 336 3.83 10.66 10.29
C ARG A 336 3.15 9.51 9.55
N ASN A 337 1.83 9.54 9.42
CA ASN A 337 1.06 8.49 8.77
C ASN A 337 1.42 8.35 7.28
N ALA A 338 1.57 9.46 6.57
CA ALA A 338 2.03 9.48 5.19
C ALA A 338 3.42 8.86 5.06
N SER A 339 4.35 9.21 5.95
CA SER A 339 5.72 8.66 5.94
C SER A 339 5.77 7.17 6.26
N ILE A 340 4.89 6.67 7.13
CA ILE A 340 4.73 5.22 7.36
C ILE A 340 4.24 4.53 6.08
N ILE A 341 3.22 5.07 5.41
CA ILE A 341 2.73 4.52 4.14
C ILE A 341 3.85 4.51 3.08
N GLN A 342 4.65 5.57 3.00
CA GLN A 342 5.80 5.62 2.09
C GLN A 342 6.87 4.57 2.42
N ALA A 343 7.14 4.33 3.71
CA ALA A 343 8.02 3.25 4.13
C ALA A 343 7.48 1.88 3.69
N TRP A 344 6.18 1.63 3.88
CA TRP A 344 5.52 0.40 3.41
C TRP A 344 5.61 0.24 1.89
N ARG A 345 5.29 1.26 1.10
CA ARG A 345 5.39 1.22 -0.38
C ARG A 345 6.78 0.82 -0.84
N ASN A 346 7.82 1.49 -0.31
CA ASN A 346 9.20 1.20 -0.68
C ASN A 346 9.66 -0.17 -0.18
N THR A 347 9.22 -0.64 1.00
CA THR A 347 9.53 -2.00 1.46
C THR A 347 8.85 -3.06 0.60
N LEU A 348 7.60 -2.87 0.18
CA LEU A 348 6.90 -3.83 -0.68
C LEU A 348 7.49 -3.87 -2.10
N ASP A 349 7.94 -2.73 -2.63
CA ASP A 349 8.71 -2.71 -3.89
C ASP A 349 10.06 -3.43 -3.75
N LEU A 350 10.78 -3.23 -2.64
CA LEU A 350 12.01 -3.99 -2.35
C LEU A 350 11.74 -5.49 -2.24
N ASP A 351 10.67 -5.89 -1.55
CA ASP A 351 10.27 -7.28 -1.41
C ASP A 351 9.91 -7.91 -2.77
N LEU A 352 9.30 -7.16 -3.68
CA LEU A 352 9.01 -7.60 -5.05
C LEU A 352 10.31 -7.75 -5.88
N LEU A 353 11.24 -6.80 -5.75
CA LEU A 353 12.53 -6.82 -6.45
C LEU A 353 13.45 -7.94 -5.95
N ASP A 354 13.41 -8.27 -4.67
CA ASP A 354 14.19 -9.33 -4.01
C ASP A 354 13.42 -10.65 -3.83
N LEU A 355 12.22 -10.76 -4.41
CA LEU A 355 11.34 -11.91 -4.23
C LEU A 355 12.09 -13.22 -4.55
N PRO A 356 12.23 -14.16 -3.58
CA PRO A 356 12.90 -15.42 -3.83
C PRO A 356 12.17 -16.20 -4.91
N SER A 357 12.94 -16.93 -5.69
CA SER A 357 12.44 -17.68 -6.84
C SER A 357 12.22 -19.16 -6.56
N ASP A 358 12.38 -19.59 -5.31
CA ASP A 358 12.29 -21.00 -4.92
C ASP A 358 10.89 -21.35 -4.40
N GLU A 359 10.03 -21.72 -5.34
CA GLU A 359 9.43 -23.06 -5.28
C GLU A 359 9.84 -23.76 -6.59
N PRO A 360 10.90 -24.59 -6.60
CA PRO A 360 11.17 -25.41 -7.77
C PRO A 360 9.99 -26.35 -7.98
N PRO A 361 9.49 -26.54 -9.22
CA PRO A 361 8.57 -27.64 -9.45
C PRO A 361 9.30 -28.96 -9.13
N GLU A 362 8.76 -29.71 -8.16
CA GLU A 362 9.05 -31.13 -8.06
C GLU A 362 8.54 -31.82 -9.33
N GLY A 363 9.45 -31.98 -10.28
CA GLY A 363 9.16 -32.65 -11.54
C GLY A 363 10.31 -32.45 -12.51
N LYS A 364 11.07 -33.52 -12.78
CA LYS A 364 12.06 -33.56 -13.85
C LYS A 364 11.42 -33.13 -15.18
N VAL A 365 11.89 -32.03 -15.73
CA VAL A 365 11.53 -31.56 -17.08
C VAL A 365 12.42 -32.29 -18.09
N ILE A 366 11.81 -33.09 -18.96
CA ILE A 366 12.44 -33.59 -20.18
C ILE A 366 12.02 -32.66 -21.31
N VAL A 367 12.96 -31.89 -21.85
CA VAL A 367 12.76 -31.12 -23.08
C VAL A 367 13.15 -32.00 -24.26
N ASN A 368 12.22 -32.25 -25.19
CA ASN A 368 12.51 -32.90 -26.46
C ASN A 368 12.78 -31.82 -27.52
N PRO A 369 14.02 -31.65 -28.02
CA PRO A 369 14.39 -30.51 -28.85
C PRO A 369 14.09 -30.74 -30.35
N ARG A 370 12.96 -31.37 -30.68
CA ARG A 370 12.48 -31.47 -32.07
C ARG A 370 10.96 -31.56 -32.12
N LYS A 371 10.32 -30.45 -32.46
CA LYS A 371 9.30 -30.34 -33.51
C LYS A 371 9.07 -28.89 -33.89
#